data_AF-A0A5E4SNX9-F1
#
_entry.id   AF-A0A5E4SNX9-F1
#
_cell.length_a   1.000
_cell.length_b   1.000
_cell.length_c   1.000
_cell.angle_alpha   90.00
_cell.angle_beta   90.00
_cell.angle_gamma   90.00
#
_symmetry.space_group_name_H-M   'P 1'
#
loop_
_entity.id
_entity.type
_entity.pdbx_description
1 polymer ?
#
loop_
_entity_poly.entity_id
_entity_poly.type
_entity_poly.pdbx_seq_one_letter_code
_entity_poly.pdbx_strand_id
1 'polypeptide(L)' 'MYQLYITEGFVTRLSDGATIPMADGNVDYEEFKRWQAEGNVPDPADPVPVIGAE' A
#
# COMPACT_ATOMS: atom_id res chain seq x y z
N MET A 1 -4.88 7.10 4.70
CA MET A 1 -4.97 6.75 3.27
C MET A 1 -3.80 5.84 2.93
N TYR A 2 -4.05 4.81 2.15
CA TYR A 2 -3.05 3.82 1.76
C TYR A 2 -3.15 3.56 0.26
N GLN A 3 -2.04 3.12 -0.34
CA GLN A 3 -1.97 2.69 -1.71
C GLN A 3 -1.40 1.28 -1.78
N LEU A 4 -1.88 0.45 -2.70
CA LEU A 4 -1.24 -0.82 -3.00
C LEU A 4 0.17 -0.58 -3.56
N TYR A 5 1.09 -1.47 -3.24
CA TYR A 5 2.41 -1.45 -3.86
C TYR A 5 2.41 -2.31 -5.13
N ILE A 6 3.25 -1.95 -6.11
CA ILE A 6 3.35 -2.69 -7.38
C ILE A 6 3.76 -4.15 -7.17
N THR A 7 4.56 -4.40 -6.12
CA THR A 7 4.89 -5.75 -5.65
C THR A 7 3.88 -6.19 -4.60
N GLU A 8 3.31 -7.37 -4.79
CA GLU A 8 2.39 -7.98 -3.82
C GLU A 8 3.03 -8.12 -2.44
N GLY A 9 2.22 -8.02 -1.39
CA GLY A 9 2.68 -8.14 0.00
C GLY A 9 3.16 -6.84 0.63
N PHE A 10 2.99 -5.68 -0.02
CA PHE A 10 3.31 -4.37 0.54
C PHE A 10 2.20 -3.35 0.30
N VAL A 11 2.09 -2.38 1.21
CA VAL A 11 1.24 -1.19 1.06
C VAL A 11 2.05 0.07 1.34
N THR A 12 1.73 1.18 0.70
CA THR A 12 2.32 2.48 1.03
C THR A 12 1.35 3.29 1.86
N ARG A 13 1.79 3.79 3.02
CA ARG A 13 1.02 4.77 3.79
C ARG A 13 1.29 6.17 3.25
N LEU A 14 0.26 6.79 2.68
CA LEU A 14 0.40 8.07 1.97
C LEU A 14 0.67 9.26 2.90
N SER A 15 0.45 9.12 4.20
CA SER A 15 0.67 10.23 5.16
C SER A 15 2.15 10.54 5.40
N ASP A 16 3.04 9.54 5.28
CA ASP A 16 4.48 9.72 5.49
C ASP A 16 5.35 9.05 4.42
N GLY A 17 4.74 8.26 3.52
CA GLY A 17 5.44 7.56 2.44
C GLY A 17 6.02 6.21 2.84
N ALA A 18 5.78 5.71 4.06
CA ALA A 18 6.27 4.40 4.49
C ALA A 18 5.73 3.25 3.61
N THR A 19 6.63 2.40 3.14
CA THR A 19 6.32 1.10 2.52
C THR A 19 6.25 0.04 3.62
N ILE A 20 5.06 -0.48 3.85
CA ILE A 20 4.70 -1.37 4.95
C ILE A 20 4.57 -2.80 4.41
N PRO A 21 5.36 -3.77 4.90
CA PRO A 21 5.15 -5.17 4.59
C PRO A 21 3.87 -5.69 5.22
N MET A 22 3.06 -6.42 4.43
CA MET A 22 1.86 -7.14 4.85
C MET A 22 2.22 -8.40 5.65
N ALA A 23 2.87 -8.20 6.80
CA ALA A 23 3.30 -9.28 7.68
C ALA A 23 2.51 -9.26 8.98
N ASP A 24 2.11 -10.43 9.47
CA ASP A 24 1.43 -10.57 10.74
C ASP A 24 2.34 -10.10 11.89
N GLY A 25 1.77 -9.30 12.81
CA GLY A 25 2.53 -8.66 13.89
C GLY A 25 3.24 -7.36 13.52
N ASN A 26 3.20 -6.93 12.25
CA ASN A 26 3.59 -5.57 11.90
C ASN A 26 2.48 -4.58 12.30
N VAL A 27 2.78 -3.70 13.24
CA VAL A 27 1.82 -2.71 13.76
C VAL A 27 1.23 -1.85 12.64
N ASP A 28 2.04 -1.41 11.69
CA ASP A 28 1.55 -0.57 10.59
C ASP A 28 0.59 -1.33 9.65
N TYR A 29 0.78 -2.65 9.49
CA TYR A 29 -0.13 -3.48 8.72
C TYR A 29 -1.43 -3.77 9.48
N GLU A 30 -1.37 -3.97 10.80
CA GLU A 30 -2.57 -4.09 11.64
C GLU A 30 -3.43 -2.82 11.57
N GLU A 31 -2.80 -1.64 11.58
CA GLU A 31 -3.49 -0.36 11.41
C GLU A 31 -4.14 -0.24 10.02
N PHE A 32 -3.45 -0.69 8.96
CA PHE A 32 -4.04 -0.78 7.62
C PHE A 32 -5.27 -1.71 7.57
N LYS A 33 -5.22 -2.87 8.25
CA LYS A 33 -6.37 -3.79 8.34
C LYS A 33 -7.56 -3.15 9.06
N ARG A 34 -7.31 -2.44 10.17
CA ARG A 34 -8.36 -1.69 10.89
C ARG A 34 -9.00 -0.63 10.01
N TRP A 35 -8.17 0.14 9.31
CA TRP A 35 -8.62 1.16 8.38
C TRP A 35 -9.51 0.58 7.26
N GLN A 36 -9.16 -0.58 6.69
CA GLN A 36 -10.03 -1.28 5.73
C GLN A 36 -11.33 -1.79 6.36
N ALA A 37 -11.29 -2.30 7.59
CA ALA A 37 -12.48 -2.79 8.30
C ALA A 37 -13.51 -1.67 8.60
N GLU A 38 -13.06 -0.42 8.67
CA GLU A 38 -13.91 0.77 8.75
C GLU A 38 -14.62 1.10 7.41
N GLY A 39 -14.35 0.34 6.34
CA GLY A 39 -14.98 0.50 5.02
C GLY A 39 -14.15 1.33 4.04
N ASN A 40 -12.90 1.66 4.37
CA ASN A 40 -12.01 2.36 3.46
C ASN A 40 -11.38 1.43 2.41
N VAL A 41 -11.02 1.97 1.26
CA VAL A 41 -10.41 1.24 0.13
C VAL A 41 -9.09 1.89 -0.25
N PRO A 42 -7.97 1.14 -0.34
CA PRO A 42 -6.69 1.70 -0.76
C PRO A 42 -6.72 2.09 -2.24
N ASP A 43 -5.93 3.10 -2.59
CA ASP A 43 -5.66 3.45 -3.99
C ASP A 43 -4.91 2.30 -4.70
N PRO A 44 -5.09 2.15 -6.03
CA PRO A 44 -4.34 1.18 -6.81
C PRO A 44 -2.85 1.52 -6.83
N ALA A 45 -2.00 0.52 -7.10
CA ALA A 45 -0.56 0.75 -7.21
C ALA A 45 -0.21 1.67 -8.37
N ASP A 46 0.83 2.48 -8.18
CA ASP A 46 1.42 3.26 -9.27
C ASP A 46 1.86 2.34 -10.41
N PRO A 47 1.57 2.72 -11.68
CA PRO A 47 2.04 1.96 -12.82
C PRO A 47 3.57 2.00 -12.88
N VAL A 48 4.17 0.88 -13.30
CA VAL A 48 5.60 0.91 -13.65
C VAL A 48 5.80 1.90 -14.81
N PRO A 49 6.73 2.85 -14.69
CA PRO A 49 7.04 3.74 -15.80
C PRO A 49 7.57 2.89 -16.95
N VAL A 50 6.86 2.89 -18.07
CA VAL A 50 7.29 2.18 -19.28
C VAL A 50 8.45 2.96 -19.88
N ILE A 51 9.68 2.50 -19.63
CA ILE A 51 10.87 3.06 -20.28
C ILE A 51 10.95 2.56 -21.72
N GLY A 52 10.51 3.38 -22.68
CA GLY A 52 10.62 3.10 -24.11
C GLY A 52 9.29 2.85 -24.80
N ALA A 53 8.53 3.93 -25.03
CA ALA A 53 7.77 4.04 -26.26
C ALA A 53 8.63 4.88 -27.21
N GLU A 54 9.48 4.20 -27.98
CA GLU A 54 10.13 4.77 -29.18
C GLU A 54 9.11 4.98 -30.30
#